data_AF-A0A511N9U7-F1
#
_entry.id   AF-A0A511N9U7-F1
#
_cell.length_a   1.000
_cell.length_b   1.000
_cell.length_c   1.000
_cell.angle_alpha   90.00
_cell.angle_beta   90.00
_cell.angle_gamma   90.00
#
_symmetry.space_group_name_H-M   'P 1'
#
loop_
_entity.id
_entity.type
_entity.pdbx_description
1 polymer ?
#
loop_
_entity_poly.entity_id
_entity_poly.type
_entity_poly.pdbx_seq_one_letter_code
_entity_poly.pdbx_strand_id
1 'polypeptide(L)'
;MRKILTTTLLLASTAAATDLEIGVGLTCDCPHFRAEITRFQIADSTTLLAGASDQAAWLGAETAFDLGVAGNVTAALKASYTWQQKYRVEGRLSGVLGSKATVNVNAHYGTASLSHFDQFQAFSLHPETDRAGFGVELDGKYRLDRQWTLTAEGSAGIENHAQLGASFREGQNEYRMGGLWQKTRTGHVFGATGGVTLRDGNSIFTLDALAGMRGQSFVWGGKATMSAFEVEDFFNSDVKIFAAYEPYRDATFAFRYGLETVTPLDHGQLNFGLYFTEQHYALQASYKFTLDPEPAEEETAEE
;
A
#
# COMPACT_ATOMS: atom_id res chain seq x y z
N MET A 1 12.02 8.98 -33.93
CA MET A 1 10.57 8.97 -34.23
C MET A 1 9.92 7.86 -33.41
N ARG A 2 9.32 8.21 -32.26
CA ARG A 2 8.61 7.25 -31.38
C ARG A 2 7.23 6.99 -31.98
N LYS A 3 6.96 5.73 -32.35
CA LYS A 3 5.62 5.30 -32.77
C LYS A 3 4.75 5.20 -31.52
N ILE A 4 3.72 6.03 -31.44
CA ILE A 4 2.66 5.90 -30.44
C ILE A 4 1.85 4.67 -30.85
N LEU A 5 1.96 3.59 -30.08
CA LEU A 5 1.15 2.40 -30.26
C LEU A 5 -0.19 2.65 -29.57
N THR A 6 -1.25 2.84 -30.37
CA THR A 6 -2.62 2.89 -29.87
C THR A 6 -3.07 1.45 -29.63
N THR A 7 -3.06 1.01 -28.37
CA THR A 7 -3.55 -0.32 -27.98
C THR A 7 -5.05 -0.25 -27.77
N THR A 8 -5.83 -0.79 -28.71
CA THR A 8 -7.28 -0.93 -28.61
C THR A 8 -7.61 -2.13 -27.72
N LEU A 9 -8.25 -1.89 -26.57
CA LEU A 9 -8.70 -2.94 -25.65
C LEU A 9 -10.08 -3.45 -26.09
N LEU A 10 -10.19 -4.74 -26.40
CA LEU A 10 -11.46 -5.43 -26.64
C LEU A 10 -12.03 -5.89 -25.29
N LEU A 11 -13.07 -5.22 -24.79
CA LEU A 11 -13.80 -5.59 -23.58
C LEU A 11 -14.90 -6.61 -23.94
N ALA A 12 -14.86 -7.78 -23.30
CA ALA A 12 -15.97 -8.72 -23.29
C ALA A 12 -17.00 -8.25 -22.25
N SER A 13 -18.28 -8.25 -22.62
CA SER A 13 -19.40 -7.83 -21.78
C SER A 13 -19.70 -8.87 -20.69
N THR A 14 -19.21 -8.65 -19.47
CA THR A 14 -19.69 -9.33 -18.26
C THR A 14 -20.32 -8.27 -17.35
N ALA A 15 -21.52 -8.55 -16.84
CA ALA A 15 -22.33 -7.63 -16.03
C ALA A 15 -21.81 -7.52 -14.57
N ALA A 16 -20.52 -7.26 -14.41
CA ALA A 16 -19.87 -7.13 -13.12
C ALA A 16 -19.12 -5.80 -13.05
N ALA A 17 -19.27 -5.11 -11.90
CA ALA A 17 -18.63 -3.83 -11.61
C ALA A 17 -17.10 -3.93 -11.85
N THR A 18 -16.65 -3.32 -12.94
CA THR A 18 -15.24 -3.33 -13.34
C THR A 18 -14.67 -1.95 -13.09
N ASP A 19 -13.66 -1.87 -12.24
CA ASP A 19 -13.03 -0.59 -11.91
C ASP A 19 -11.90 -0.29 -12.91
N LEU A 20 -11.99 0.85 -13.60
CA LEU A 20 -10.90 1.39 -14.41
C LEU A 20 -10.21 2.52 -13.65
N GLU A 21 -8.89 2.48 -13.60
CA GLU A 21 -8.05 3.55 -13.08
C GLU A 21 -7.08 4.04 -14.16
N ILE A 22 -7.07 5.34 -14.41
CA ILE A 22 -6.10 5.97 -15.31
C ILE A 22 -5.30 6.98 -14.50
N GLY A 23 -3.97 6.90 -14.58
CA GLY A 23 -3.07 7.74 -13.81
C GLY A 23 -1.98 8.36 -14.64
N VAL A 24 -1.55 9.53 -14.21
CA VAL A 24 -0.38 10.25 -14.69
C VAL A 24 0.44 10.69 -13.49
N GLY A 25 1.75 10.77 -13.65
CA GLY A 25 2.59 11.37 -12.64
C GLY A 25 3.91 11.89 -13.20
N LEU A 26 4.67 12.51 -12.34
CA LEU A 26 5.97 13.11 -12.65
C LEU A 26 6.94 12.74 -11.54
N THR A 27 8.12 12.25 -11.88
CA THR A 27 9.23 12.04 -10.94
C THR A 27 10.45 12.79 -11.49
N CYS A 28 11.01 13.74 -10.74
CA CYS A 28 12.21 14.50 -11.19
C CYS A 28 12.12 14.97 -12.66
N ASP A 29 10.97 15.54 -13.03
CA ASP A 29 10.63 16.01 -14.38
C ASP A 29 10.43 14.94 -15.48
N CYS A 30 10.42 13.66 -15.13
CA CYS A 30 10.07 12.58 -16.04
C CYS A 30 8.57 12.25 -15.95
N PRO A 31 7.78 12.42 -17.04
CA PRO A 31 6.37 12.06 -17.03
C PRO A 31 6.19 10.55 -17.11
N HIS A 32 5.27 10.04 -16.30
CA HIS A 32 4.87 8.66 -16.19
C HIS A 32 3.37 8.52 -16.42
N PHE A 33 2.98 7.45 -17.09
CA PHE A 33 1.58 7.18 -17.42
C PHE A 33 1.26 5.75 -17.01
N ARG A 34 0.08 5.55 -16.42
CA ARG A 34 -0.42 4.22 -16.08
C ARG A 34 -1.90 4.11 -16.37
N ALA A 35 -2.33 2.92 -16.74
CA ALA A 35 -3.73 2.54 -16.80
C ALA A 35 -3.87 1.15 -16.22
N GLU A 36 -4.87 0.96 -15.38
CA GLU A 36 -5.15 -0.29 -14.70
C GLU A 36 -6.64 -0.59 -14.71
N ILE A 37 -6.95 -1.87 -14.90
CA ILE A 37 -8.27 -2.44 -14.68
C ILE A 37 -8.14 -3.28 -13.42
N THR A 38 -9.05 -3.05 -12.48
CA THR A 38 -9.16 -3.80 -11.24
C THR A 38 -10.58 -4.35 -11.09
N ARG A 39 -10.75 -5.36 -10.24
CA ARG A 39 -12.04 -5.99 -9.95
C ARG A 39 -12.77 -6.55 -11.18
N PHE A 40 -12.04 -6.93 -12.24
CA PHE A 40 -12.67 -7.63 -13.36
C PHE A 40 -13.07 -9.04 -12.92
N GLN A 41 -14.35 -9.24 -12.62
CA GLN A 41 -14.83 -10.50 -12.05
C GLN A 41 -14.91 -11.59 -13.12
N ILE A 42 -14.26 -12.73 -12.85
CA ILE A 42 -14.31 -13.92 -13.72
C ILE A 42 -15.12 -15.05 -13.07
N ALA A 43 -15.14 -15.09 -11.74
CA ALA A 43 -15.95 -16.01 -10.96
C ALA A 43 -16.40 -15.30 -9.68
N ASP A 44 -17.39 -15.86 -8.98
CA ASP A 44 -17.99 -15.26 -7.77
C ASP A 44 -16.94 -14.80 -6.75
N SER A 45 -15.86 -15.56 -6.58
CA SER A 45 -14.80 -15.26 -5.63
C SER A 45 -13.47 -14.84 -6.26
N THR A 46 -13.39 -14.71 -7.59
CA THR A 46 -12.13 -14.41 -8.30
C THR A 46 -12.22 -13.17 -9.17
N THR A 47 -11.31 -12.25 -8.92
CA THR A 47 -11.15 -11.02 -9.70
C THR A 47 -9.79 -11.03 -10.40
N LEU A 48 -9.74 -10.48 -11.60
CA LEU A 48 -8.49 -10.15 -12.26
C LEU A 48 -8.15 -8.67 -12.10
N LEU A 49 -6.85 -8.42 -12.12
CA LEU A 49 -6.27 -7.11 -12.29
C LEU A 49 -5.33 -7.14 -13.48
N ALA A 50 -5.33 -6.11 -14.30
CA ALA A 50 -4.43 -5.98 -15.43
C ALA A 50 -4.11 -4.52 -15.65
N GLY A 51 -2.87 -4.19 -15.94
CA GLY A 51 -2.49 -2.81 -16.19
C GLY A 51 -1.22 -2.68 -17.00
N ALA A 52 -1.00 -1.47 -17.47
CA ALA A 52 0.20 -1.09 -18.18
C ALA A 52 0.61 0.32 -17.82
N SER A 53 1.91 0.56 -17.81
CA SER A 53 2.54 1.84 -17.66
C SER A 53 3.59 2.06 -18.75
N ASP A 54 4.18 3.24 -18.78
CA ASP A 54 5.35 3.54 -19.62
C ASP A 54 6.60 2.73 -19.23
N GLN A 55 6.58 1.99 -18.11
CA GLN A 55 7.69 1.16 -17.64
C GLN A 55 7.42 -0.35 -17.72
N ALA A 56 6.18 -0.78 -17.43
CA ALA A 56 5.84 -2.18 -17.29
C ALA A 56 4.38 -2.49 -17.62
N ALA A 57 4.10 -3.75 -17.92
CA ALA A 57 2.76 -4.31 -17.89
C ALA A 57 2.65 -5.32 -16.76
N TRP A 58 1.46 -5.45 -16.19
CA TRP A 58 1.19 -6.44 -15.15
C TRP A 58 -0.16 -7.10 -15.33
N LEU A 59 -0.25 -8.31 -14.81
CA LEU A 59 -1.46 -9.12 -14.74
C LEU A 59 -1.47 -9.78 -13.37
N GLY A 60 -2.65 -9.87 -12.77
CA GLY A 60 -2.83 -10.61 -11.53
C GLY A 60 -4.23 -11.14 -11.39
N ALA A 61 -4.37 -12.01 -10.40
CA ALA A 61 -5.62 -12.60 -9.99
C ALA A 61 -5.69 -12.58 -8.47
N GLU A 62 -6.87 -12.32 -7.93
CA GLU A 62 -7.17 -12.40 -6.52
C GLU A 62 -8.39 -13.30 -6.33
N THR A 63 -8.25 -14.27 -5.43
CA THR A 63 -9.32 -15.20 -5.07
C THR A 63 -9.58 -15.16 -3.57
N ALA A 64 -10.82 -14.93 -3.19
CA ALA A 64 -11.30 -15.04 -1.82
C ALA A 64 -11.86 -16.43 -1.53
N PHE A 65 -11.62 -16.92 -0.31
CA PHE A 65 -12.08 -18.20 0.20
C PHE A 65 -12.77 -17.96 1.54
N ASP A 66 -14.07 -18.27 1.59
CA ASP A 66 -14.84 -18.28 2.82
C ASP A 66 -14.65 -19.64 3.52
N LEU A 67 -14.10 -19.62 4.73
CA LEU A 67 -13.91 -20.81 5.58
C LEU A 67 -15.02 -20.93 6.64
N GLY A 68 -16.11 -20.19 6.48
CA GLY A 68 -17.24 -20.09 7.40
C GLY A 68 -16.80 -19.52 8.74
N VAL A 69 -17.05 -20.28 9.81
CA VAL A 69 -16.72 -19.86 11.19
C VAL A 69 -15.21 -19.72 11.42
N ALA A 70 -14.38 -20.37 10.59
CA ALA A 70 -12.93 -20.24 10.69
C ALA A 70 -12.43 -18.88 10.17
N GLY A 71 -13.22 -18.16 9.38
CA GLY A 71 -12.91 -16.83 8.84
C GLY A 71 -12.69 -16.84 7.33
N ASN A 72 -11.94 -15.87 6.82
CA ASN A 72 -11.76 -15.66 5.38
C ASN A 72 -10.27 -15.64 5.02
N VAL A 73 -9.94 -16.18 3.85
CA VAL A 73 -8.59 -16.15 3.29
C VAL A 73 -8.65 -15.60 1.87
N THR A 74 -7.77 -14.68 1.55
CA THR A 74 -7.60 -14.14 0.20
C THR A 74 -6.21 -14.50 -0.28
N ALA A 75 -6.13 -15.07 -1.49
CA ALA A 75 -4.89 -15.33 -2.19
C ALA A 75 -4.81 -14.44 -3.42
N ALA A 76 -3.73 -13.69 -3.59
CA ALA A 76 -3.47 -12.89 -4.76
C ALA A 76 -2.14 -13.30 -5.40
N LEU A 77 -2.09 -13.28 -6.73
CA LEU A 77 -0.87 -13.47 -7.51
C LEU A 77 -0.78 -12.34 -8.53
N LYS A 78 0.36 -11.67 -8.61
CA LYS A 78 0.65 -10.61 -9.57
C LYS A 78 1.97 -10.89 -10.28
N ALA A 79 1.96 -10.85 -11.60
CA ALA A 79 3.14 -10.91 -12.45
C ALA A 79 3.29 -9.58 -13.18
N SER A 80 4.50 -9.03 -13.15
CA SER A 80 4.85 -7.76 -13.79
C SER A 80 6.04 -7.96 -14.71
N TYR A 81 6.01 -7.32 -15.87
CA TYR A 81 7.05 -7.39 -16.90
C TYR A 81 7.35 -5.99 -17.44
N THR A 82 8.62 -5.60 -17.40
CA THR A 82 9.08 -4.30 -17.90
C THR A 82 9.40 -4.35 -19.38
N TRP A 83 9.33 -3.20 -20.04
CA TRP A 83 9.79 -3.05 -21.44
C TRP A 83 11.30 -3.30 -21.61
N GLN A 84 12.06 -3.30 -20.51
CA GLN A 84 13.48 -3.63 -20.44
C GLN A 84 13.74 -5.12 -20.13
N GLN A 85 12.74 -5.99 -20.30
CA GLN A 85 12.84 -7.44 -20.13
C GLN A 85 13.16 -7.91 -18.70
N LYS A 86 12.80 -7.11 -17.70
CA LYS A 86 12.80 -7.49 -16.29
C LYS A 86 11.42 -7.98 -15.88
N TYR A 87 11.37 -8.96 -15.00
CA TYR A 87 10.12 -9.49 -14.45
C TYR A 87 10.13 -9.54 -12.92
N ARG A 88 8.93 -9.46 -12.35
CA ARG A 88 8.65 -9.62 -10.92
C ARG A 88 7.36 -10.42 -10.76
N VAL A 89 7.37 -11.40 -9.87
CA VAL A 89 6.19 -12.18 -9.49
C VAL A 89 6.00 -12.00 -8.00
N GLU A 90 4.77 -11.74 -7.59
CA GLU A 90 4.37 -11.50 -6.21
C GLU A 90 3.15 -12.36 -5.89
N GLY A 91 3.19 -13.03 -4.75
CA GLY A 91 2.09 -13.80 -4.20
C GLY A 91 1.76 -13.27 -2.81
N ARG A 92 0.49 -12.98 -2.56
CA ARG A 92 -0.01 -12.56 -1.25
C ARG A 92 -1.04 -13.55 -0.75
N LEU A 93 -0.98 -13.88 0.52
CA LEU A 93 -1.97 -14.65 1.23
C LEU A 93 -2.34 -13.87 2.50
N SER A 94 -3.55 -13.34 2.55
CA SER A 94 -4.07 -12.62 3.72
C SER A 94 -5.25 -13.36 4.28
N GLY A 95 -5.36 -13.48 5.60
CA GLY A 95 -6.48 -14.18 6.20
C GLY A 95 -6.81 -13.70 7.59
N VAL A 96 -8.09 -13.78 7.92
CA VAL A 96 -8.61 -13.57 9.27
C VAL A 96 -9.05 -14.92 9.80
N LEU A 97 -8.48 -15.33 10.94
CA LEU A 97 -8.78 -16.59 11.60
C LEU A 97 -9.64 -16.31 12.85
N GLY A 98 -10.92 -16.62 12.74
CA GLY A 98 -11.94 -16.30 13.74
C GLY A 98 -12.04 -14.80 14.05
N SER A 99 -12.33 -14.44 15.31
CA SER A 99 -12.48 -13.03 15.73
C SER A 99 -11.20 -12.40 16.30
N LYS A 100 -10.09 -13.13 16.29
CA LYS A 100 -8.89 -12.78 17.08
C LYS A 100 -7.61 -12.63 16.29
N ALA A 101 -7.45 -13.37 15.19
CA ALA A 101 -6.17 -13.42 14.51
C ALA A 101 -6.29 -12.94 13.07
N THR A 102 -5.29 -12.18 12.64
CA THR A 102 -5.07 -11.84 11.24
C THR A 102 -3.65 -12.22 10.89
N VAL A 103 -3.45 -12.84 9.73
CA VAL A 103 -2.14 -13.24 9.23
C VAL A 103 -2.07 -12.83 7.77
N ASN A 104 -1.00 -12.14 7.39
CA ASN A 104 -0.69 -11.92 5.99
C ASN A 104 0.73 -12.41 5.70
N VAL A 105 0.88 -12.98 4.52
CA VAL A 105 2.13 -13.48 3.97
C VAL A 105 2.25 -12.89 2.59
N ASN A 106 3.35 -12.19 2.33
CA ASN A 106 3.69 -11.71 1.00
C ASN A 106 5.00 -12.38 0.59
N ALA A 107 5.06 -12.96 -0.60
CA ALA A 107 6.27 -13.49 -1.19
C ALA A 107 6.47 -12.89 -2.56
N HIS A 108 7.68 -12.42 -2.86
CA HIS A 108 8.01 -11.89 -4.17
C HIS A 108 9.33 -12.43 -4.68
N TYR A 109 9.45 -12.49 -6.00
CA TYR A 109 10.68 -12.76 -6.71
C TYR A 109 10.81 -11.81 -7.89
N GLY A 110 11.92 -11.08 -7.96
CA GLY A 110 12.16 -10.10 -9.02
C GLY A 110 13.59 -10.14 -9.55
N THR A 111 13.74 -9.83 -10.83
CA THR A 111 15.05 -9.69 -11.50
C THR A 111 15.58 -8.25 -11.50
N ALA A 112 14.76 -7.30 -11.05
CA ALA A 112 15.10 -5.90 -10.92
C ALA A 112 14.43 -5.31 -9.68
N SER A 113 14.90 -4.12 -9.33
CA SER A 113 14.32 -3.21 -8.35
C SER A 113 12.85 -2.91 -8.64
N LEU A 114 12.06 -2.66 -7.60
CA LEU A 114 10.67 -2.25 -7.72
C LEU A 114 10.51 -0.93 -8.47
N SER A 115 11.47 -0.01 -8.35
CA SER A 115 11.53 1.25 -9.10
C SER A 115 11.58 1.09 -10.64
N HIS A 116 11.92 -0.10 -11.15
CA HIS A 116 11.83 -0.39 -12.59
C HIS A 116 10.40 -0.73 -13.04
N PHE A 117 9.52 -1.07 -12.10
CA PHE A 117 8.11 -1.40 -12.35
C PHE A 117 7.19 -0.24 -11.95
N ASP A 118 7.52 0.45 -10.86
CA ASP A 118 6.78 1.59 -10.32
C ASP A 118 7.72 2.55 -9.59
N GLN A 119 8.02 3.70 -10.21
CA GLN A 119 8.92 4.70 -9.62
C GLN A 119 8.34 5.40 -8.38
N PHE A 120 7.02 5.42 -8.20
CA PHE A 120 6.39 6.13 -7.09
C PHE A 120 6.57 5.38 -5.76
N GLN A 121 6.91 4.09 -5.81
CA GLN A 121 7.12 3.27 -4.61
C GLN A 121 8.18 3.82 -3.66
N ALA A 122 9.26 4.41 -4.20
CA ALA A 122 10.33 4.98 -3.38
C ALA A 122 9.91 6.21 -2.56
N PHE A 123 8.79 6.84 -2.94
CA PHE A 123 8.26 8.06 -2.36
C PHE A 123 7.14 7.83 -1.34
N SER A 124 6.60 6.62 -1.27
CA SER A 124 5.48 6.31 -0.37
C SER A 124 5.89 6.34 1.10
N LEU A 125 4.91 6.36 2.00
CA LEU A 125 5.15 6.30 3.45
C LEU A 125 5.81 4.97 3.85
N HIS A 126 5.35 3.86 3.25
CA HIS A 126 5.85 2.50 3.47
C HIS A 126 6.42 1.96 2.16
N PRO A 127 7.58 2.46 1.72
CA PRO A 127 8.21 1.98 0.50
C PRO A 127 8.54 0.50 0.69
N GLU A 128 8.10 -0.30 -0.28
CA GLU A 128 8.53 -1.69 -0.40
C GLU A 128 10.02 -1.74 -0.76
N THR A 129 10.66 -2.85 -0.40
CA THR A 129 12.10 -3.04 -0.62
C THR A 129 12.47 -2.91 -2.10
N ASP A 130 13.22 -1.86 -2.45
CA ASP A 130 13.66 -1.59 -3.81
C ASP A 130 14.92 -2.39 -4.20
N ARG A 131 14.80 -3.71 -4.34
CA ARG A 131 15.90 -4.58 -4.83
C ARG A 131 15.39 -5.80 -5.59
N ALA A 132 16.29 -6.38 -6.39
CA ALA A 132 16.09 -7.67 -7.04
C ALA A 132 16.38 -8.83 -6.07
N GLY A 133 15.71 -9.96 -6.28
CA GLY A 133 15.88 -11.18 -5.50
C GLY A 133 14.56 -11.78 -5.05
N PHE A 134 14.67 -12.71 -4.10
CA PHE A 134 13.53 -13.33 -3.43
C PHE A 134 13.34 -12.73 -2.04
N GLY A 135 12.11 -12.34 -1.72
CA GLY A 135 11.71 -11.83 -0.42
C GLY A 135 10.42 -12.50 0.05
N VAL A 136 10.31 -12.73 1.35
CA VAL A 136 9.07 -13.14 2.01
C VAL A 136 8.87 -12.24 3.21
N GLU A 137 7.65 -11.76 3.39
CA GLU A 137 7.18 -10.97 4.49
C GLU A 137 6.02 -11.71 5.14
N LEU A 138 5.99 -11.68 6.46
CA LEU A 138 4.93 -12.24 7.27
C LEU A 138 4.56 -11.19 8.29
N ASP A 139 3.28 -10.88 8.38
CA ASP A 139 2.73 -10.06 9.45
C ASP A 139 1.52 -10.76 10.08
N GLY A 140 1.37 -10.55 11.37
CA GLY A 140 0.37 -11.22 12.17
C GLY A 140 -0.07 -10.34 13.31
N LYS A 141 -1.37 -10.36 13.57
CA LYS A 141 -1.99 -9.70 14.72
C LYS A 141 -2.80 -10.72 15.50
N TYR A 142 -2.68 -10.68 16.82
CA TYR A 142 -3.46 -11.52 17.72
C TYR A 142 -4.08 -10.69 18.83
N ARG A 143 -5.41 -10.63 18.85
CA ARG A 143 -6.20 -9.93 19.86
C ARG A 143 -6.33 -10.79 21.10
N LEU A 144 -5.62 -10.40 22.16
CA LEU A 144 -5.69 -11.06 23.47
C LEU A 144 -7.07 -10.82 24.10
N ASP A 145 -7.47 -9.55 24.15
CA ASP A 145 -8.75 -9.09 24.68
C ASP A 145 -9.27 -7.85 23.91
N ARG A 146 -10.23 -7.11 24.48
CA ARG A 146 -10.79 -5.93 23.82
C ARG A 146 -9.81 -4.78 23.63
N GLN A 147 -8.80 -4.68 24.48
CA GLN A 147 -7.87 -3.56 24.58
C GLN A 147 -6.48 -3.93 24.06
N TRP A 148 -6.05 -5.17 24.23
CA TRP A 148 -4.71 -5.64 23.91
C TRP A 148 -4.65 -6.44 22.62
N THR A 149 -3.73 -6.04 21.74
CA THR A 149 -3.40 -6.79 20.52
C THR A 149 -1.90 -6.95 20.41
N LEU A 150 -1.45 -8.20 20.24
CA LEU A 150 -0.06 -8.52 19.94
C LEU A 150 0.16 -8.45 18.43
N THR A 151 1.33 -7.97 18.03
CA THR A 151 1.73 -7.88 16.63
C THR A 151 3.07 -8.58 16.45
N ALA A 152 3.18 -9.40 15.42
CA ALA A 152 4.42 -10.01 15.00
C ALA A 152 4.60 -9.76 13.51
N GLU A 153 5.76 -9.26 13.12
CA GLU A 153 6.11 -9.02 11.72
C GLU A 153 7.53 -9.54 11.49
N GLY A 154 7.80 -10.03 10.30
CA GLY A 154 9.16 -10.32 9.89
C GLY A 154 9.28 -10.49 8.39
N SER A 155 10.48 -10.23 7.89
CA SER A 155 10.83 -10.50 6.51
C SER A 155 12.08 -11.35 6.44
N ALA A 156 12.21 -12.11 5.35
CA ALA A 156 13.38 -12.89 5.02
C ALA A 156 13.73 -12.74 3.54
N GLY A 157 15.03 -12.81 3.23
CA GLY A 157 15.55 -12.71 1.86
C GLY A 157 16.27 -11.38 1.62
N ILE A 158 15.72 -10.55 0.73
CA ILE A 158 16.30 -9.26 0.33
C ILE A 158 16.50 -8.33 1.53
N GLU A 159 15.47 -8.19 2.37
CA GLU A 159 15.51 -7.55 3.67
C GLU A 159 15.20 -8.61 4.72
N ASN A 160 15.94 -8.58 5.83
CA ASN A 160 15.67 -9.45 6.96
C ASN A 160 15.37 -8.56 8.16
N HIS A 161 14.13 -8.55 8.61
CA HIS A 161 13.74 -7.93 9.87
C HIS A 161 12.81 -8.84 10.66
N ALA A 162 12.70 -8.58 11.93
CA ALA A 162 11.75 -9.20 12.83
C ALA A 162 11.31 -8.14 13.84
N GLN A 163 10.00 -7.96 13.99
CA GLN A 163 9.38 -7.07 14.94
C GLN A 163 8.37 -7.83 15.78
N LEU A 164 8.40 -7.58 17.08
CA LEU A 164 7.39 -8.03 18.01
C LEU A 164 6.88 -6.82 18.77
N GLY A 165 5.58 -6.73 18.94
CA GLY A 165 4.95 -5.59 19.60
C GLY A 165 3.64 -5.92 20.27
N ALA A 166 3.21 -4.98 21.08
CA ALA A 166 1.90 -4.97 21.71
C ALA A 166 1.28 -3.59 21.51
N SER A 167 -0.04 -3.59 21.34
CA SER A 167 -0.86 -2.38 21.28
C SER A 167 -1.90 -2.44 22.38
N PHE A 168 -2.15 -1.30 23.01
CA PHE A 168 -3.17 -1.11 24.02
C PHE A 168 -4.12 -0.01 23.58
N ARG A 169 -5.42 -0.30 23.58
CA ARG A 169 -6.48 0.64 23.22
C ARG A 169 -7.21 1.16 24.44
N GLU A 170 -7.31 2.48 24.52
CA GLU A 170 -8.07 3.20 25.53
C GLU A 170 -9.03 4.17 24.82
N GLY A 171 -10.31 3.80 24.77
CA GLY A 171 -11.30 4.54 24.00
C GLY A 171 -10.94 4.60 22.52
N GLN A 172 -10.74 5.83 22.02
CA GLN A 172 -10.38 6.12 20.63
C GLN A 172 -8.86 6.14 20.38
N ASN A 173 -8.06 6.06 21.44
CA ASN A 173 -6.60 6.15 21.37
C ASN A 173 -5.98 4.75 21.40
N GLU A 174 -4.85 4.59 20.71
CA GLU A 174 -4.08 3.35 20.67
C GLU A 174 -2.60 3.65 20.94
N TYR A 175 -2.01 2.94 21.90
CA TYR A 175 -0.61 3.04 22.25
C TYR A 175 0.09 1.77 21.82
N ARG A 176 1.26 1.90 21.20
CA ARG A 176 2.02 0.79 20.61
C ARG A 176 3.43 0.78 21.19
N MET A 177 3.94 -0.41 21.45
CA MET A 177 5.33 -0.62 21.86
C MET A 177 5.85 -1.94 21.32
N GLY A 178 7.16 -2.03 21.10
CA GLY A 178 7.75 -3.26 20.60
C GLY A 178 9.27 -3.24 20.55
N GLY A 179 9.81 -4.35 20.03
CA GLY A 179 11.22 -4.50 19.69
C GLY A 179 11.37 -4.81 18.21
N LEU A 180 12.40 -4.25 17.60
CA LEU A 180 12.80 -4.51 16.22
C LEU A 180 14.22 -5.08 16.19
N TRP A 181 14.39 -6.09 15.37
CA TRP A 181 15.67 -6.47 14.80
C TRP A 181 15.63 -6.28 13.29
N GLN A 182 16.64 -5.66 12.70
CA GLN A 182 16.75 -5.49 11.25
C GLN A 182 18.19 -5.64 10.79
N LYS A 183 18.40 -6.40 9.72
CA LYS A 183 19.68 -6.49 9.00
C LYS A 183 19.76 -5.37 7.96
N THR A 184 20.78 -4.55 8.08
CA THR A 184 21.15 -3.47 7.14
C THR A 184 22.47 -3.84 6.45
N ARG A 185 22.84 -3.12 5.39
CA ARG A 185 24.15 -3.22 4.73
C ARG A 185 25.29 -2.85 5.66
N THR A 186 25.04 -1.90 6.56
CA THR A 186 26.05 -1.35 7.49
C THR A 186 26.09 -2.06 8.83
N GLY A 187 25.25 -3.08 9.05
CA GLY A 187 25.24 -3.89 10.27
C GLY A 187 23.84 -4.34 10.67
N HIS A 188 23.65 -4.62 11.95
CA HIS A 188 22.34 -4.98 12.51
C HIS A 188 21.81 -3.85 13.37
N VAL A 189 20.54 -3.52 13.21
CA VAL A 189 19.80 -2.60 14.06
C VAL A 189 19.00 -3.43 15.06
N PHE A 190 19.20 -3.15 16.33
CA PHE A 190 18.36 -3.66 17.41
C PHE A 190 17.79 -2.46 18.14
N GLY A 191 16.47 -2.37 18.25
CA GLY A 191 15.82 -1.18 18.81
C GLY A 191 14.50 -1.47 19.48
N ALA A 192 14.05 -0.49 20.25
CA ALA A 192 12.69 -0.42 20.75
C ALA A 192 11.88 0.48 19.82
N THR A 193 10.61 0.11 19.63
CA THR A 193 9.62 0.93 18.93
C THR A 193 8.55 1.37 19.90
N GLY A 194 8.00 2.56 19.66
CA GLY A 194 6.93 3.12 20.46
C GLY A 194 6.09 4.04 19.60
N GLY A 195 4.78 4.08 19.83
CA GLY A 195 3.90 4.91 19.03
C GLY A 195 2.56 5.15 19.67
N VAL A 196 1.85 6.12 19.11
CA VAL A 196 0.50 6.50 19.51
C VAL A 196 -0.32 6.78 18.27
N THR A 197 -1.59 6.38 18.32
CA THR A 197 -2.62 6.75 17.36
C THR A 197 -3.72 7.45 18.15
N LEU A 198 -3.98 8.70 17.81
CA LEU A 198 -5.04 9.52 18.38
C LEU A 198 -6.13 9.66 17.33
N ARG A 199 -7.38 9.53 17.74
CA ARG A 199 -8.53 9.77 16.86
C ARG A 199 -9.43 10.82 17.49
N ASP A 200 -9.80 11.80 16.69
CA ASP A 200 -10.68 12.90 17.08
C ASP A 200 -11.63 13.24 15.93
N GLY A 201 -12.92 12.96 16.10
CA GLY A 201 -13.92 13.04 15.04
C GLY A 201 -13.51 12.26 13.79
N ASN A 202 -13.47 12.97 12.65
CA ASN A 202 -13.05 12.43 11.35
C ASN A 202 -11.53 12.52 11.12
N SER A 203 -10.73 12.74 12.15
CA SER A 203 -9.27 12.84 12.04
C SER A 203 -8.55 11.73 12.80
N ILE A 204 -7.46 11.24 12.22
CA ILE A 204 -6.56 10.24 12.79
C ILE A 204 -5.14 10.79 12.72
N PHE A 205 -4.50 10.93 13.88
CA PHE A 205 -3.08 11.23 13.98
C PHE A 205 -2.32 10.01 14.47
N THR A 206 -1.21 9.69 13.83
CA THR A 206 -0.35 8.55 14.15
C THR A 206 1.08 9.04 14.25
N LEU A 207 1.76 8.68 15.34
CA LEU A 207 3.17 8.94 15.55
C LEU A 207 3.84 7.65 16.00
N ASP A 208 4.87 7.22 15.29
CA ASP A 208 5.70 6.08 15.66
C ASP A 208 7.17 6.51 15.69
N ALA A 209 7.91 5.97 16.63
CA ALA A 209 9.33 6.23 16.81
C ALA A 209 10.09 4.91 17.01
N LEU A 210 11.34 4.92 16.60
CA LEU A 210 12.30 3.86 16.82
C LEU A 210 13.57 4.45 17.42
N ALA A 211 14.10 3.80 18.45
CA ALA A 211 15.41 4.10 19.00
C ALA A 211 16.17 2.79 19.25
N GLY A 212 17.44 2.73 18.86
CA GLY A 212 18.21 1.51 18.94
C GLY A 212 19.70 1.69 18.68
N MET A 213 20.37 0.56 18.50
CA MET A 213 21.80 0.47 18.26
C MET A 213 22.07 -0.19 16.91
N ARG A 214 23.00 0.39 16.16
CA ARG A 214 23.61 -0.19 14.97
C ARG A 214 25.10 -0.39 15.22
N GLY A 215 25.49 -1.61 15.56
CA GLY A 215 26.84 -1.87 16.09
C GLY A 215 27.06 -1.08 17.38
N GLN A 216 28.01 -0.14 17.38
CA GLN A 216 28.29 0.75 18.52
C GLN A 216 27.64 2.13 18.40
N SER A 217 26.95 2.42 17.29
CA SER A 217 26.33 3.73 17.07
C SER A 217 24.85 3.70 17.46
N PHE A 218 24.41 4.73 18.19
CA PHE A 218 22.99 4.96 18.43
C PHE A 218 22.30 5.39 17.13
N VAL A 219 21.12 4.85 16.87
CA VAL A 219 20.28 5.19 15.72
C VAL A 219 18.86 5.42 16.17
N TRP A 220 18.18 6.37 15.52
CA TRP A 220 16.78 6.65 15.76
C TRP A 220 16.08 6.99 14.46
N GLY A 221 14.75 6.88 14.47
CA GLY A 221 13.90 7.37 13.41
C GLY A 221 12.46 7.51 13.90
N GLY A 222 11.61 8.05 13.05
CA GLY A 222 10.20 8.21 13.37
C GLY A 222 9.36 8.48 12.13
N LYS A 223 8.07 8.22 12.26
CA LYS A 223 7.08 8.49 11.23
C LYS A 223 5.85 9.12 11.87
N ALA A 224 5.28 10.09 11.18
CA ALA A 224 4.04 10.75 11.55
C ALA A 224 3.08 10.68 10.37
N THR A 225 1.80 10.51 10.66
CA THR A 225 0.73 10.55 9.66
C THR A 225 -0.47 11.23 10.27
N MET A 226 -1.06 12.15 9.53
CA MET A 226 -2.33 12.78 9.87
C MET A 226 -3.29 12.53 8.72
N SER A 227 -4.43 11.93 9.01
CA SER A 227 -5.50 11.71 8.05
C SER A 227 -6.75 12.45 8.54
N ALA A 228 -7.41 13.16 7.65
CA ALA A 228 -8.73 13.76 7.88
C ALA A 228 -9.66 13.26 6.78
N PHE A 229 -10.83 12.79 7.17
CA PHE A 229 -11.83 12.21 6.26
C PHE A 229 -12.98 13.18 6.04
N GLU A 230 -13.55 13.16 4.84
CA GLU A 230 -14.74 13.95 4.49
C GLU A 230 -14.56 15.45 4.80
N VAL A 231 -13.44 16.03 4.36
CA VAL A 231 -13.14 17.45 4.60
C VAL A 231 -14.03 18.32 3.69
N GLU A 232 -15.11 18.87 4.26
CA GLU A 232 -16.13 19.66 3.52
C GLU A 232 -15.52 20.83 2.73
N ASP A 233 -14.63 21.61 3.36
CA ASP A 233 -13.94 22.74 2.74
C ASP A 233 -12.98 22.34 1.61
N PHE A 234 -12.74 21.04 1.44
CA PHE A 234 -11.85 20.48 0.44
C PHE A 234 -12.58 19.43 -0.41
N PHE A 235 -13.75 19.79 -0.96
CA PHE A 235 -14.53 18.95 -1.88
C PHE A 235 -14.94 17.59 -1.30
N ASN A 236 -15.23 17.52 0.01
CA ASN A 236 -15.50 16.27 0.73
C ASN A 236 -14.39 15.22 0.56
N SER A 237 -13.13 15.66 0.43
CA SER A 237 -12.02 14.74 0.20
C SER A 237 -11.48 14.17 1.49
N ASP A 238 -10.89 12.99 1.37
CA ASP A 238 -9.99 12.44 2.36
C ASP A 238 -8.58 12.99 2.11
N VAL A 239 -7.95 13.53 3.15
CA VAL A 239 -6.61 14.12 3.09
C VAL A 239 -5.70 13.36 4.03
N LYS A 240 -4.55 12.92 3.54
CA LYS A 240 -3.51 12.28 4.35
C LYS A 240 -2.18 12.99 4.14
N ILE A 241 -1.59 13.45 5.23
CA ILE A 241 -0.26 14.05 5.26
C ILE A 241 0.64 13.11 6.04
N PHE A 242 1.87 12.91 5.56
CA PHE A 242 2.82 12.06 6.25
C PHE A 242 4.24 12.62 6.20
N ALA A 243 5.04 12.22 7.18
CA ALA A 243 6.48 12.42 7.19
C ALA A 243 7.15 11.22 7.85
N ALA A 244 8.30 10.78 7.33
CA ALA A 244 9.09 9.70 7.87
C ALA A 244 10.57 10.07 7.80
N TYR A 245 11.29 9.82 8.89
CA TYR A 245 12.74 9.91 8.98
C TYR A 245 13.27 8.57 9.49
N GLU A 246 13.84 7.76 8.59
CA GLU A 246 14.30 6.40 8.85
C GLU A 246 15.73 6.21 8.30
N PRO A 247 16.76 6.86 8.88
CA PRO A 247 18.13 6.85 8.36
C PRO A 247 18.83 5.48 8.45
N TYR A 248 18.17 4.50 9.08
CA TYR A 248 18.63 3.13 9.20
C TYR A 248 18.17 2.22 8.05
N ARG A 249 17.22 2.63 7.20
CA ARG A 249 16.80 1.85 6.03
C ARG A 249 17.74 2.10 4.85
N ASP A 250 18.29 1.05 4.26
CA ASP A 250 19.25 1.19 3.15
C ASP A 250 18.62 1.15 1.75
N ALA A 251 17.37 0.69 1.63
CA ALA A 251 16.70 0.52 0.33
C ALA A 251 15.78 1.69 -0.02
N THR A 252 15.74 2.73 0.80
CA THR A 252 14.73 3.80 0.75
C THR A 252 15.36 5.13 1.16
N PHE A 253 14.81 6.26 0.71
CA PHE A 253 15.26 7.57 1.19
C PHE A 253 15.05 7.72 2.69
N ALA A 254 16.02 8.32 3.38
CA ALA A 254 16.00 8.49 4.84
C ALA A 254 14.87 9.42 5.28
N PHE A 255 14.77 10.61 4.70
CA PHE A 255 13.65 11.52 4.91
C PHE A 255 12.67 11.51 3.73
N ARG A 256 11.38 11.33 4.04
CA ARG A 256 10.26 11.31 3.09
C ARG A 256 9.08 12.06 3.69
N TYR A 257 8.35 12.82 2.89
CA TYR A 257 7.10 13.42 3.32
C TYR A 257 6.19 13.63 2.12
N GLY A 258 4.90 13.70 2.38
CA GLY A 258 3.94 13.82 1.30
C GLY A 258 2.54 14.13 1.77
N LEU A 259 1.70 14.35 0.78
CA LEU A 259 0.29 14.64 0.88
C LEU A 259 -0.44 13.80 -0.17
N GLU A 260 -1.44 13.06 0.28
CA GLU A 260 -2.34 12.25 -0.55
C GLU A 260 -3.74 12.80 -0.34
N THR A 261 -4.52 12.93 -1.41
CA THR A 261 -5.92 13.33 -1.34
C THR A 261 -6.78 12.43 -2.21
N VAL A 262 -7.92 12.01 -1.69
CA VAL A 262 -8.92 11.23 -2.42
C VAL A 262 -10.21 12.03 -2.42
N THR A 263 -10.61 12.52 -3.59
CA THR A 263 -11.80 13.33 -3.77
C THR A 263 -12.88 12.49 -4.46
N PRO A 264 -14.03 12.23 -3.81
CA PRO A 264 -15.16 11.60 -4.47
C PRO A 264 -15.72 12.54 -5.54
N LEU A 265 -16.04 11.99 -6.70
CA LEU A 265 -16.70 12.66 -7.83
C LEU A 265 -17.93 11.85 -8.23
N ASP A 266 -18.89 12.47 -8.91
CA ASP A 266 -20.20 11.84 -9.24
C ASP A 266 -20.09 10.43 -9.86
N HIS A 267 -19.05 10.19 -10.65
CA HIS A 267 -18.81 8.92 -11.34
C HIS A 267 -17.45 8.29 -11.02
N GLY A 268 -16.89 8.54 -9.83
CA GLY A 268 -15.60 7.95 -9.46
C GLY A 268 -14.88 8.66 -8.33
N GLN A 269 -13.56 8.50 -8.31
CA GLN A 269 -12.68 9.07 -7.29
C GLN A 269 -11.42 9.61 -7.97
N LEU A 270 -11.09 10.87 -7.68
CA LEU A 270 -9.83 11.49 -8.07
C LEU A 270 -8.84 11.32 -6.92
N ASN A 271 -7.73 10.64 -7.19
CA ASN A 271 -6.60 10.51 -6.29
C ASN A 271 -5.51 11.49 -6.72
N PHE A 272 -4.93 12.20 -5.78
CA PHE A 272 -3.80 13.08 -6.01
C PHE A 272 -2.74 12.88 -4.94
N GLY A 273 -1.48 12.92 -5.34
CA GLY A 273 -0.33 12.65 -4.49
C GLY A 273 0.81 13.63 -4.76
N LEU A 274 1.33 14.23 -3.70
CA LEU A 274 2.53 15.05 -3.68
C LEU A 274 3.54 14.38 -2.76
N TYR A 275 4.72 14.07 -3.26
CA TYR A 275 5.72 13.38 -2.47
C TYR A 275 7.08 14.04 -2.62
N PHE A 276 7.82 14.06 -1.53
CA PHE A 276 9.10 14.73 -1.44
C PHE A 276 10.07 13.88 -0.63
N THR A 277 11.33 13.96 -1.01
CA THR A 277 12.46 13.37 -0.30
C THR A 277 13.55 14.43 -0.16
N GLU A 278 14.68 14.07 0.42
CA GLU A 278 15.84 14.99 0.53
C GLU A 278 16.35 15.50 -0.83
N GLN A 279 16.12 14.75 -1.92
CA GLN A 279 16.75 15.01 -3.22
C GLN A 279 15.76 15.08 -4.39
N HIS A 280 14.54 14.57 -4.22
CA HIS A 280 13.61 14.32 -5.31
C HIS A 280 12.17 14.63 -4.90
N TYR A 281 11.33 14.90 -5.90
CA TYR A 281 9.88 15.00 -5.73
C TYR A 281 9.16 14.10 -6.74
N ALA A 282 7.94 13.73 -6.38
CA ALA A 282 7.01 13.05 -7.25
C ALA A 282 5.61 13.67 -7.12
N LEU A 283 4.92 13.77 -8.25
CA LEU A 283 3.53 14.20 -8.36
C LEU A 283 2.74 13.06 -9.00
N GLN A 284 1.55 12.76 -8.51
CA GLN A 284 0.69 11.75 -9.09
C GLN A 284 -0.75 12.24 -9.10
N ALA A 285 -1.48 11.97 -10.17
CA ALA A 285 -2.91 12.09 -10.23
C ALA A 285 -3.48 10.82 -10.88
N SER A 286 -4.51 10.22 -10.31
CA SER A 286 -5.25 9.15 -10.96
C SER A 286 -6.75 9.30 -10.77
N TYR A 287 -7.51 8.90 -11.78
CA TYR A 287 -8.96 8.88 -11.73
C TYR A 287 -9.42 7.43 -11.81
N LYS A 288 -10.18 7.00 -10.80
CA LYS A 288 -10.75 5.68 -10.69
C LYS A 288 -12.27 5.77 -10.86
N PHE A 289 -12.85 4.93 -11.72
CA PHE A 289 -14.29 4.87 -11.93
C PHE A 289 -14.75 3.45 -12.23
N THR A 290 -16.01 3.16 -11.95
CA THR A 290 -16.61 1.85 -12.20
C THR A 290 -17.35 1.87 -13.53
N LEU A 291 -17.07 0.88 -14.39
CA LEU A 291 -17.79 0.63 -15.62
C LEU A 291 -19.09 -0.12 -15.26
N ASP A 292 -20.22 0.42 -15.69
CA ASP A 292 -21.59 -0.05 -15.39
C ASP A 292 -22.02 0.21 -13.92
N PRO A 293 -22.12 1.49 -13.49
CA PRO A 293 -22.74 1.79 -12.21
C PRO A 293 -24.18 1.29 -12.24
N GLU A 294 -24.58 0.53 -11.23
CA GLU A 294 -25.98 0.19 -11.00
C GLU A 294 -26.79 1.50 -11.13
N PRO A 295 -27.85 1.55 -11.96
CA PRO A 295 -28.57 2.78 -12.21
C PRO A 295 -29.01 3.34 -10.86
N ALA A 296 -28.64 4.59 -10.57
CA ALA A 296 -29.05 5.28 -9.36
C ALA A 296 -30.56 5.09 -9.22
N GLU A 297 -31.01 4.60 -8.06
CA GLU A 297 -32.44 4.47 -7.77
C GLU A 297 -33.08 5.82 -8.10
N GLU A 298 -33.92 5.85 -9.14
CA GLU A 298 -34.70 7.04 -9.44
C GLU A 298 -35.51 7.29 -8.17
N GLU A 299 -35.16 8.35 -7.43
CA GLU A 299 -36.01 8.92 -6.40
C GLU A 299 -37.36 9.11 -7.08
N THR A 300 -38.28 8.21 -6.76
CA THR A 300 -39.65 8.31 -7.20
C THR A 300 -40.16 9.55 -6.50
N ALA A 301 -40.18 10.66 -7.24
CA ALA A 301 -40.81 11.89 -6.81
C ALA A 301 -42.28 11.55 -6.57
N GLU A 302 -42.61 11.21 -5.33
CA GLU A 302 -43.98 11.15 -4.85
C GLU A 302 -44.52 12.59 -4.84
N GLU A 303 -45.26 12.87 -5.92
CA GLU A 303 -46.33 13.86 -6.16
C GLU A 303 -46.19 15.33 -5.70
#